data_AF-M1WJX2-F1
#
_entry.id   AF-M1WJX2-F1
#
_cell.length_a   1.000
_cell.length_b   1.000
_cell.length_c   1.000
_cell.angle_alpha   90.00
_cell.angle_beta   90.00
_cell.angle_gamma   90.00
#
_symmetry.space_group_name_H-M   'P 1'
#
loop_
_entity.id
_entity.type
_entity.pdbx_description
1 polymer ?
#
loop_
_entity_poly.entity_id
_entity_poly.type
_entity_poly.pdbx_seq_one_letter_code
_entity_poly.pdbx_strand_id
1 'polypeptide(L)'
;MTTPAASTAPQLDTEQRLTAYQKKLRALKERSSLREVMERELLLEFITVNQSRINEYPLLKAQQKSVLELLCGRIGHPGYEYIHQHIANFIILLAHHGKAVKAKDTPQAEELQAGIVNTEAMLIKCIQGIVFAMALITDNFEEIVLRYFGQHALREYSDLIEKYELDDQFWKAFVEQFVASRVEEAHKEILEGEKYDISKERHFLVIRFLFDDILAKLNPTDQTIEKTRIQKSYVTSRTEFDGRKRAKFIQSILIKGLSSLSQAKEISNNEYLQAARITCVDTIAEEFETQYQHRVLQNRARKNSPDTPDERDPEAIKAENLEFKFLMDQIVAMGVGAAIAIGRTSDHFYKALEGFVPEQIDGIRPLAKDFGIPTLERILYFLLENHTIHILQEMGRSEGSKIQVRSGRARRVGEAVVDALPAMTKIRKKQLFGNDVTRKGTLLFKPKTAKQMAGAMTMLSLEPDLQKALTELWQKAIFRVDIMVLLNLEQIARTTTNITVKLAEILEKYGVSKKTSPKTDEDEIEEVEEIQTSVTRIEKTPEKQEPVPSEILPQDEELTDAQEQSPKTE
;
A
#
# COMPACT_ATOMS: atom_id res chain seq x y z
N MET A 1 -18.86 24.39 -8.68
CA MET A 1 -19.80 24.12 -7.57
C MET A 1 -19.47 25.10 -6.46
N THR A 2 -20.49 25.78 -5.95
CA THR A 2 -20.38 26.83 -4.91
C THR A 2 -19.73 26.28 -3.65
N THR A 3 -18.59 26.86 -3.29
CA THR A 3 -17.86 26.64 -2.05
C THR A 3 -18.81 26.87 -0.87
N PRO A 4 -19.12 25.88 -0.03
CA PRO A 4 -19.87 26.15 1.19
C PRO A 4 -18.96 26.97 2.11
N ALA A 5 -19.48 28.09 2.60
CA ALA A 5 -18.80 28.97 3.53
C ALA A 5 -18.37 28.18 4.77
N ALA A 6 -17.05 28.15 5.04
CA ALA A 6 -16.50 27.57 6.25
C ALA A 6 -17.15 28.23 7.47
N SER A 7 -17.75 27.44 8.37
CA SER A 7 -18.23 27.93 9.65
C SER A 7 -17.02 28.38 10.48
N THR A 8 -16.73 29.68 10.41
CA THR A 8 -15.68 30.34 11.18
C THR A 8 -16.18 30.50 12.62
N ALA A 9 -16.03 29.45 13.42
CA ALA A 9 -16.11 29.59 14.87
C ALA A 9 -15.11 30.70 15.30
N PRO A 10 -15.52 31.64 16.16
CA PRO A 10 -14.65 32.75 16.55
C PRO A 10 -13.37 32.22 17.20
N GLN A 11 -12.22 32.74 16.75
CA GLN A 11 -10.92 32.35 17.29
C GLN A 11 -10.81 32.85 18.73
N LEU A 12 -10.73 31.91 19.69
CA LEU A 12 -10.59 32.23 21.11
C LEU A 12 -9.19 32.76 21.41
N ASP A 13 -9.13 33.85 22.19
CA ASP A 13 -7.87 34.38 22.69
C ASP A 13 -7.24 33.43 23.72
N THR A 14 -5.93 33.58 23.96
CA THR A 14 -5.14 32.71 24.83
C THR A 14 -5.72 32.61 26.23
N GLU A 15 -6.16 33.73 26.83
CA GLU A 15 -6.79 33.71 28.15
C GLU A 15 -8.11 32.92 28.16
N GLN A 16 -8.90 33.04 27.10
CA GLN A 16 -10.17 32.32 26.95
C GLN A 16 -9.93 30.80 26.80
N ARG A 17 -8.92 30.40 26.00
CA ARG A 17 -8.54 28.99 25.84
C ARG A 17 -8.06 28.39 27.16
N LEU A 18 -7.17 29.09 27.87
CA LEU A 18 -6.67 28.66 29.18
C LEU A 18 -7.81 28.51 30.19
N THR A 19 -8.76 29.44 30.19
CA THR A 19 -9.94 29.38 31.06
C THR A 19 -10.81 28.15 30.74
N ALA A 20 -11.03 27.84 29.46
CA ALA A 20 -11.75 26.65 29.04
C ALA A 20 -11.08 25.36 29.52
N TYR A 21 -9.76 25.22 29.30
CA TYR A 21 -9.01 24.04 29.77
C TYR A 21 -9.02 23.89 31.28
N GLN A 22 -8.83 24.98 32.02
CA GLN A 22 -8.87 24.96 33.48
C GLN A 22 -10.25 24.59 34.01
N LYS A 23 -11.33 25.10 33.39
CA LYS A 23 -12.71 24.75 33.75
C LYS A 23 -12.95 23.25 33.57
N LYS A 24 -12.58 22.69 32.42
CA LYS A 24 -12.70 21.26 32.14
C LYS A 24 -11.85 20.42 33.12
N LEU A 25 -10.60 20.81 33.37
CA LEU A 25 -9.71 20.12 34.30
C LEU A 25 -10.26 20.11 35.73
N ARG A 26 -10.85 21.21 36.20
CA ARG A 26 -11.50 21.27 37.53
C ARG A 26 -12.68 20.31 37.61
N ALA A 27 -13.56 20.34 36.61
CA ALA A 27 -14.72 19.43 36.56
C ALA A 27 -14.32 17.95 36.56
N LEU A 28 -13.23 17.60 35.86
CA LEU A 28 -12.70 16.23 35.84
C LEU A 28 -12.12 15.79 37.19
N LYS A 29 -11.43 16.70 37.89
CA LYS A 29 -10.88 16.47 39.24
C LYS A 29 -11.97 16.35 40.30
N GLU A 30 -13.02 17.17 40.23
CA GLU A 30 -14.16 17.11 41.15
C GLU A 30 -14.90 15.77 41.09
N ARG A 31 -14.92 15.13 39.91
CA ARG A 31 -15.51 13.81 39.70
C ARG A 31 -14.57 12.64 40.00
N SER A 32 -13.36 12.90 40.51
CA SER A 32 -12.32 11.89 40.75
C SER A 32 -12.07 11.00 39.52
N SER A 33 -12.05 11.60 38.33
CA SER A 33 -11.86 10.86 37.07
C SER A 33 -10.49 10.17 37.07
N LEU A 34 -10.44 8.94 36.57
CA LEU A 34 -9.17 8.24 36.32
C LEU A 34 -8.30 9.08 35.39
N ARG A 35 -6.97 9.03 35.56
CA ARG A 35 -5.99 9.78 34.76
C ARG A 35 -6.27 9.64 33.26
N GLU A 36 -6.59 8.42 32.87
CA GLU A 36 -6.91 8.03 31.51
C GLU A 36 -8.11 8.74 30.91
N VAL A 37 -9.19 8.83 31.69
CA VAL A 37 -10.42 9.53 31.30
C VAL A 37 -10.15 11.04 31.26
N MET A 38 -9.36 11.54 32.21
CA MET A 38 -8.98 12.94 32.27
C MET A 38 -8.17 13.37 31.03
N GLU A 39 -7.19 12.58 30.60
CA GLU A 39 -6.38 12.86 29.39
C GLU A 39 -7.27 12.90 28.14
N ARG A 40 -8.14 11.90 27.95
CA ARG A 40 -9.06 11.83 26.80
C ARG A 40 -10.07 12.99 26.78
N GLU A 41 -10.71 13.25 27.90
CA GLU A 41 -11.71 14.32 28.02
C GLU A 41 -11.11 15.72 27.86
N LEU A 42 -9.86 15.90 28.31
CA LEU A 42 -9.15 17.16 28.11
C LEU A 42 -8.70 17.32 26.66
N LEU A 43 -8.25 16.26 25.99
CA LEU A 43 -7.95 16.27 24.55
C LEU A 43 -9.18 16.62 23.70
N LEU A 44 -10.34 16.11 24.07
CA LEU A 44 -11.62 16.45 23.42
C LEU A 44 -11.92 17.95 23.51
N GLU A 45 -11.79 18.51 24.71
CA GLU A 45 -11.94 19.95 24.92
C GLU A 45 -10.88 20.73 24.14
N PHE A 46 -9.64 20.24 24.13
CA PHE A 46 -8.52 20.84 23.41
C PHE A 46 -8.78 20.96 21.91
N ILE A 47 -9.27 19.88 21.27
CA ILE A 47 -9.61 19.89 19.84
C ILE A 47 -10.74 20.89 19.58
N THR A 48 -11.77 20.88 20.42
CA THR A 48 -12.94 21.77 20.29
C THR A 48 -12.52 23.24 20.34
N VAL A 49 -11.66 23.59 21.30
CA VAL A 49 -11.16 24.95 21.51
C VAL A 49 -10.20 25.41 20.40
N ASN A 50 -9.44 24.48 19.80
CA ASN A 50 -8.44 24.79 18.77
C ASN A 50 -8.88 24.48 17.34
N GLN A 51 -10.14 24.14 17.09
CA GLN A 51 -10.60 23.71 15.76
C GLN A 51 -10.24 24.71 14.66
N SER A 52 -10.37 26.02 14.94
CA SER A 52 -10.02 27.09 14.00
C SER A 52 -8.51 27.28 13.77
N ARG A 53 -7.65 26.69 14.60
CA ARG A 53 -6.19 26.72 14.51
C ARG A 53 -5.60 25.46 13.87
N ILE A 54 -6.43 24.47 13.59
CA ILE A 54 -6.02 23.25 12.90
C ILE A 54 -6.33 23.42 11.42
N ASN A 55 -5.29 23.55 10.60
CA ASN A 55 -5.43 23.68 9.16
C ASN A 55 -6.12 22.44 8.57
N GLU A 56 -7.11 22.66 7.72
CA GLU A 56 -7.84 21.60 7.00
C GLU A 56 -8.56 20.59 7.91
N TYR A 57 -8.94 21.02 9.12
CA TYR A 57 -9.67 20.16 10.03
C TYR A 57 -10.96 19.61 9.37
N PRO A 58 -11.23 18.30 9.43
CA PRO A 58 -12.33 17.69 8.70
C PRO A 58 -13.69 18.29 9.06
N LEU A 59 -14.55 18.46 8.05
CA LEU A 59 -15.94 18.92 8.24
C LEU A 59 -16.89 17.76 8.62
N LEU A 60 -16.59 16.55 8.14
CA LEU A 60 -17.41 15.37 8.36
C LEU A 60 -17.18 14.80 9.76
N LYS A 61 -18.27 14.50 10.48
CA LYS A 61 -18.21 13.98 11.85
C LYS A 61 -17.47 12.65 11.96
N ALA A 62 -17.62 11.76 10.98
CA ALA A 62 -16.91 10.48 10.95
C ALA A 62 -15.39 10.70 10.87
N GLN A 63 -14.92 11.58 9.98
CA GLN A 63 -13.51 11.94 9.87
C GLN A 63 -12.99 12.65 11.14
N GLN A 64 -13.78 13.55 11.75
CA GLN A 64 -13.43 14.17 13.04
C GLN A 64 -13.25 13.12 14.13
N LYS A 65 -14.13 12.11 14.18
CA LYS A 65 -14.02 11.02 15.13
C LYS A 65 -12.80 10.14 14.86
N SER A 66 -12.46 9.88 13.59
CA SER A 66 -11.21 9.19 13.23
C SER A 66 -9.96 9.98 13.67
N VAL A 67 -9.91 11.31 13.50
CA VAL A 67 -8.82 12.14 14.03
C VAL A 67 -8.70 11.99 15.55
N LEU A 68 -9.83 12.02 16.25
CA LEU A 68 -9.88 11.84 17.69
C LEU A 68 -9.37 10.47 18.12
N GLU A 69 -9.79 9.40 17.46
CA GLU A 69 -9.36 8.03 17.76
C GLU A 69 -7.87 7.83 17.52
N LEU A 70 -7.33 8.40 16.44
CA LEU A 70 -5.90 8.40 16.15
C LEU A 70 -5.09 9.27 17.12
N LEU A 71 -5.68 10.30 17.72
CA LEU A 71 -4.99 11.12 18.73
C LEU A 71 -5.02 10.47 20.12
N CYS A 72 -6.15 9.85 20.48
CA CYS A 72 -6.41 9.28 21.80
C CYS A 72 -6.03 7.79 21.91
N GLY A 73 -5.48 7.21 20.85
CA GLY A 73 -4.99 5.85 20.86
C GLY A 73 -3.87 5.65 21.89
N ARG A 74 -3.69 4.40 22.31
CA ARG A 74 -2.71 4.02 23.35
C ARG A 74 -1.76 2.91 22.96
N ILE A 75 -2.22 2.04 22.09
CA ILE A 75 -1.52 0.83 21.67
C ILE A 75 -1.47 0.79 20.15
N GLY A 76 -0.47 0.11 19.62
CA GLY A 76 -0.34 -0.16 18.19
C GLY A 76 0.49 0.85 17.40
N HIS A 77 0.99 1.93 18.01
CA HIS A 77 2.03 2.76 17.38
C HIS A 77 2.95 3.42 18.42
N PRO A 78 4.29 3.35 18.28
CA PRO A 78 5.24 3.93 19.25
C PRO A 78 5.08 5.43 19.48
N GLY A 79 4.59 6.17 18.48
CA GLY A 79 4.35 7.62 18.56
C GLY A 79 3.35 8.04 19.64
N TYR A 80 2.50 7.13 20.15
CA TYR A 80 1.58 7.44 21.25
C TYR A 80 2.32 7.84 22.53
N GLU A 81 3.49 7.27 22.77
CA GLU A 81 4.32 7.64 23.92
C GLU A 81 4.63 9.16 23.93
N TYR A 82 4.99 9.72 22.76
CA TYR A 82 5.25 11.15 22.59
C TYR A 82 4.01 11.99 22.92
N ILE A 83 2.85 11.63 22.35
CA ILE A 83 1.59 12.35 22.58
C ILE A 83 1.20 12.32 24.07
N HIS A 84 1.27 11.16 24.71
CA HIS A 84 0.95 11.01 26.14
C HIS A 84 1.89 11.81 27.04
N GLN A 85 3.19 11.87 26.73
CA GLN A 85 4.14 12.70 27.46
C GLN A 85 3.76 14.19 27.37
N HIS A 86 3.40 14.68 26.18
CA HIS A 86 2.99 16.07 26.00
C HIS A 86 1.64 16.39 26.67
N ILE A 87 0.67 15.49 26.63
CA ILE A 87 -0.63 15.69 27.31
C ILE A 87 -0.44 15.68 28.83
N ALA A 88 0.35 14.75 29.36
CA ALA A 88 0.64 14.70 30.79
C ALA A 88 1.32 15.98 31.26
N ASN A 89 2.31 16.47 30.49
CA ASN A 89 2.96 17.75 30.77
C ASN A 89 1.96 18.92 30.70
N PHE A 90 1.08 18.96 29.69
CA PHE A 90 0.05 19.97 29.55
C PHE A 90 -0.88 20.03 30.77
N ILE A 91 -1.32 18.87 31.28
CA ILE A 91 -2.17 18.77 32.48
C ILE A 91 -1.42 19.29 33.73
N ILE A 92 -0.15 18.94 33.88
CA ILE A 92 0.69 19.38 35.00
C ILE A 92 0.84 20.90 34.97
N LEU A 93 1.20 21.46 33.80
CA LEU A 93 1.35 22.90 33.62
C LEU A 93 0.05 23.65 33.90
N LEU A 94 -1.10 23.17 33.39
CA LEU A 94 -2.41 23.75 33.69
C LEU A 94 -2.73 23.74 35.20
N ALA A 95 -2.41 22.65 35.89
CA ALA A 95 -2.64 22.53 37.31
C ALA A 95 -1.76 23.49 38.13
N HIS A 96 -0.49 23.64 37.76
CA HIS A 96 0.44 24.54 38.43
C HIS A 96 0.10 26.00 38.13
N HIS A 97 -0.23 26.33 36.88
CA HIS A 97 -0.67 27.66 36.50
C HIS A 97 -1.90 28.10 37.31
N GLY A 98 -2.91 27.20 37.42
CA GLY A 98 -4.09 27.47 38.25
C GLY A 98 -3.79 27.68 39.74
N LYS A 99 -2.67 27.14 40.27
CA LYS A 99 -2.20 27.41 41.64
C LYS A 99 -1.46 28.74 41.73
N ALA A 100 -0.54 29.03 40.80
CA ALA A 100 0.22 30.29 40.76
C ALA A 100 -0.72 31.51 40.65
N VAL A 101 -1.73 31.45 39.79
CA VAL A 101 -2.77 32.50 39.67
C VAL A 101 -3.53 32.69 40.99
N LYS A 102 -3.89 31.62 41.70
CA LYS A 102 -4.55 31.71 43.02
C LYS A 102 -3.64 32.29 44.10
N ALA A 103 -2.34 31.99 44.03
CA ALA A 103 -1.32 32.50 44.94
C ALA A 103 -0.87 33.93 44.61
N LYS A 104 -1.34 34.52 43.49
CA LYS A 104 -0.93 35.82 42.96
C LYS A 104 0.57 35.92 42.62
N ASP A 105 1.20 34.79 42.30
CA ASP A 105 2.58 34.75 41.82
C ASP A 105 2.60 35.01 40.30
N THR A 106 2.77 36.28 39.93
CA THR A 106 2.67 36.74 38.53
C THR A 106 3.84 36.23 37.67
N PRO A 107 5.12 36.33 38.10
CA PRO A 107 6.23 35.78 37.33
C PRO A 107 6.11 34.29 37.05
N GLN A 108 5.72 33.49 38.05
CA GLN A 108 5.54 32.05 37.87
C GLN A 108 4.35 31.73 36.96
N ALA A 109 3.25 32.51 37.05
CA ALA A 109 2.09 32.32 36.19
C ALA A 109 2.44 32.58 34.71
N GLU A 110 3.20 33.64 34.42
CA GLU A 110 3.65 33.97 33.05
C GLU A 110 4.56 32.89 32.45
N GLU A 111 5.52 32.39 33.23
CA GLU A 111 6.41 31.28 32.79
C GLU A 111 5.61 30.01 32.48
N LEU A 112 4.68 29.64 33.37
CA LEU A 112 3.81 28.48 33.17
C LEU A 112 2.88 28.67 31.98
N GLN A 113 2.34 29.88 31.77
CA GLN A 113 1.54 30.21 30.60
C GLN A 113 2.31 30.01 29.30
N ALA A 114 3.56 30.49 29.22
CA ALA A 114 4.42 30.26 28.06
C ALA A 114 4.64 28.76 27.82
N GLY A 115 4.89 27.98 28.87
CA GLY A 115 5.02 26.52 28.78
C GLY A 115 3.74 25.83 28.27
N ILE A 116 2.56 26.30 28.70
CA ILE A 116 1.26 25.79 28.24
C ILE A 116 1.07 26.07 26.76
N VAL A 117 1.33 27.31 26.31
CA VAL A 117 1.19 27.71 24.91
C VAL A 117 2.15 26.92 24.01
N ASN A 118 3.38 26.69 24.45
CA ASN A 118 4.34 25.87 23.69
C ASN A 118 3.88 24.41 23.58
N THR A 119 3.38 23.83 24.66
CA THR A 119 2.85 22.46 24.64
C THR A 119 1.58 22.35 23.80
N GLU A 120 0.70 23.36 23.86
CA GLU A 120 -0.47 23.50 22.98
C GLU A 120 -0.05 23.52 21.51
N ALA A 121 0.98 24.28 21.14
CA ALA A 121 1.49 24.31 19.77
C ALA A 121 1.98 22.94 19.29
N MET A 122 2.69 22.18 20.14
CA MET A 122 3.11 20.80 19.79
C MET A 122 1.91 19.89 19.55
N LEU A 123 0.92 19.91 20.44
CA LEU A 123 -0.27 19.08 20.32
C LEU A 123 -1.10 19.45 19.07
N ILE A 124 -1.21 20.74 18.74
CA ILE A 124 -1.83 21.20 17.48
C ILE A 124 -1.07 20.62 16.29
N LYS A 125 0.27 20.67 16.29
CA LYS A 125 1.10 20.13 15.20
C LYS A 125 0.93 18.61 15.06
N CYS A 126 0.83 17.85 16.16
CA CYS A 126 0.45 16.44 16.11
C CYS A 126 -0.89 16.22 15.40
N ILE A 127 -1.92 17.00 15.76
CA ILE A 127 -3.25 16.89 15.14
C ILE A 127 -3.17 17.26 13.65
N GLN A 128 -2.46 18.32 13.28
CA GLN A 128 -2.26 18.73 11.88
C GLN A 128 -1.57 17.62 11.07
N GLY A 129 -0.58 16.93 11.65
CA GLY A 129 0.04 15.76 11.03
C GLY A 129 -0.95 14.63 10.73
N ILE A 130 -1.83 14.32 11.68
CA ILE A 130 -2.92 13.34 11.51
C ILE A 130 -3.87 13.79 10.41
N VAL A 131 -4.33 15.04 10.45
CA VAL A 131 -5.28 15.61 9.49
C VAL A 131 -4.71 15.58 8.07
N PHE A 132 -3.47 16.02 7.88
CA PHE A 132 -2.83 16.00 6.56
C PHE A 132 -2.62 14.58 6.03
N ALA A 133 -2.26 13.64 6.90
CA ALA A 133 -2.13 12.23 6.53
C ALA A 133 -3.47 11.64 6.10
N MET A 134 -4.53 11.86 6.89
CA MET A 134 -5.86 11.36 6.58
C MET A 134 -6.40 11.96 5.28
N ALA A 135 -6.29 13.28 5.12
CA ALA A 135 -6.72 13.96 3.90
C ALA A 135 -5.97 13.42 2.67
N LEU A 136 -4.65 13.25 2.75
CA LEU A 136 -3.89 12.63 1.66
C LEU A 136 -4.37 11.21 1.34
N ILE A 137 -4.63 10.39 2.36
CA ILE A 137 -5.11 9.01 2.19
C ILE A 137 -6.47 9.04 1.50
N THR A 138 -7.44 9.81 2.00
CA THR A 138 -8.78 9.90 1.41
C THR A 138 -8.73 10.45 0.00
N ASP A 139 -8.00 11.56 -0.23
CA ASP A 139 -7.89 12.17 -1.56
C ASP A 139 -7.25 11.20 -2.57
N ASN A 140 -6.26 10.41 -2.14
CA ASN A 140 -5.62 9.44 -3.02
C ASN A 140 -6.53 8.24 -3.33
N PHE A 141 -7.34 7.78 -2.37
CA PHE A 141 -8.35 6.76 -2.63
C PHE A 141 -9.49 7.30 -3.51
N GLU A 142 -9.93 8.54 -3.30
CA GLU A 142 -10.88 9.21 -4.18
C GLU A 142 -10.33 9.30 -5.60
N GLU A 143 -9.06 9.66 -5.75
CA GLU A 143 -8.40 9.70 -7.06
C GLU A 143 -8.33 8.31 -7.70
N ILE A 144 -8.05 7.24 -6.94
CA ILE A 144 -8.12 5.86 -7.46
C ILE A 144 -9.55 5.52 -7.90
N VAL A 145 -10.55 5.90 -7.12
CA VAL A 145 -11.97 5.68 -7.46
C VAL A 145 -12.30 6.39 -8.78
N LEU A 146 -11.97 7.67 -8.87
CA LEU A 146 -12.21 8.46 -10.07
C LEU A 146 -11.45 7.93 -11.28
N ARG A 147 -10.18 7.52 -11.09
CA ARG A 147 -9.33 6.99 -12.15
C ARG A 147 -9.90 5.74 -12.77
N TYR A 148 -10.33 4.77 -11.96
CA TYR A 148 -10.65 3.42 -12.44
C TYR A 148 -12.14 3.10 -12.49
N PHE A 149 -12.99 3.82 -11.77
CA PHE A 149 -14.43 3.59 -11.72
C PHE A 149 -15.22 4.79 -12.25
N GLY A 150 -14.56 5.92 -12.48
CA GLY A 150 -15.17 7.11 -13.09
C GLY A 150 -16.00 7.94 -12.13
N GLN A 151 -16.60 9.02 -12.65
CA GLN A 151 -17.20 10.07 -11.82
C GLN A 151 -18.47 9.63 -11.08
N HIS A 152 -19.21 8.64 -11.60
CA HIS A 152 -20.42 8.12 -10.96
C HIS A 152 -20.11 7.40 -9.64
N ALA A 153 -18.94 6.77 -9.55
CA ALA A 153 -18.46 6.05 -8.38
C ALA A 153 -18.05 6.96 -7.21
N LEU A 154 -17.82 8.26 -7.47
CA LEU A 154 -17.49 9.23 -6.42
C LEU A 154 -18.60 9.36 -5.38
N ARG A 155 -19.87 9.22 -5.79
CA ARG A 155 -21.00 9.26 -4.86
C ARG A 155 -20.94 8.10 -3.87
N GLU A 156 -20.70 6.89 -4.37
CA GLU A 156 -20.55 5.70 -3.53
C GLU A 156 -19.38 5.85 -2.56
N TYR A 157 -18.26 6.40 -3.02
CA TYR A 157 -17.11 6.70 -2.16
C TYR A 157 -17.43 7.76 -1.09
N SER A 158 -18.13 8.82 -1.46
CA SER A 158 -18.56 9.89 -0.54
C SER A 158 -19.48 9.33 0.55
N ASP A 159 -20.45 8.49 0.16
CA ASP A 159 -21.38 7.85 1.09
C ASP A 159 -20.63 6.97 2.12
N LEU A 160 -19.54 6.31 1.71
CA LEU A 160 -18.69 5.54 2.64
C LEU A 160 -17.95 6.44 3.63
N ILE A 161 -17.36 7.55 3.19
CA ILE A 161 -16.66 8.49 4.06
C ILE A 161 -17.62 9.16 5.06
N GLU A 162 -18.85 9.46 4.64
CA GLU A 162 -19.85 10.05 5.53
C GLU A 162 -20.32 9.05 6.60
N LYS A 163 -20.43 7.78 6.24
CA LYS A 163 -21.00 6.72 7.09
C LYS A 163 -20.01 6.11 8.07
N TYR A 164 -18.76 5.89 7.66
CA TYR A 164 -17.78 5.13 8.43
C TYR A 164 -16.59 5.99 8.85
N GLU A 165 -16.02 5.65 10.00
CA GLU A 165 -14.70 6.11 10.41
C GLU A 165 -13.61 5.36 9.62
N LEU A 166 -12.42 5.95 9.47
CA LEU A 166 -11.27 5.37 8.76
C LEU A 166 -10.62 4.17 9.50
N ASP A 167 -11.43 3.15 9.76
CA ASP A 167 -11.11 1.93 10.48
C ASP A 167 -11.26 0.67 9.61
N ASP A 168 -11.14 -0.51 10.23
CA ASP A 168 -11.29 -1.81 9.57
C ASP A 168 -12.66 -1.96 8.85
N GLN A 169 -13.73 -1.35 9.36
CA GLN A 169 -15.05 -1.44 8.75
C GLN A 169 -15.15 -0.62 7.47
N PHE A 170 -14.60 0.60 7.47
CA PHE A 170 -14.53 1.41 6.24
C PHE A 170 -13.75 0.68 5.16
N TRP A 171 -12.58 0.12 5.48
CA TRP A 171 -11.75 -0.56 4.50
C TRP A 171 -12.41 -1.84 3.97
N LYS A 172 -13.10 -2.60 4.81
CA LYS A 172 -13.91 -3.75 4.36
C LYS A 172 -15.02 -3.31 3.41
N ALA A 173 -15.78 -2.28 3.77
CA ALA A 173 -16.85 -1.76 2.91
C ALA A 173 -16.31 -1.21 1.58
N PHE A 174 -15.15 -0.53 1.60
CA PHE A 174 -14.49 -0.04 0.40
C PHE A 174 -14.07 -1.19 -0.53
N VAL A 175 -13.41 -2.22 -0.01
CA VAL A 175 -12.95 -3.36 -0.81
C VAL A 175 -14.12 -4.17 -1.34
N GLU A 176 -15.16 -4.37 -0.53
CA GLU A 176 -16.40 -5.02 -0.96
C GLU A 176 -17.03 -4.30 -2.16
N GLN A 177 -17.18 -2.98 -2.05
CA GLN A 177 -17.86 -2.15 -3.06
C GLN A 177 -17.05 -2.02 -4.36
N PHE A 178 -15.74 -1.73 -4.26
CA PHE A 178 -14.93 -1.37 -5.42
C PHE A 178 -14.08 -2.53 -5.97
N VAL A 179 -13.87 -3.59 -5.20
CA VAL A 179 -13.10 -4.76 -5.65
C VAL A 179 -14.01 -5.98 -5.77
N ALA A 180 -14.55 -6.48 -4.66
CA ALA A 180 -15.26 -7.76 -4.63
C ALA A 180 -16.46 -7.77 -5.59
N SER A 181 -17.36 -6.78 -5.45
CA SER A 181 -18.53 -6.63 -6.31
C SER A 181 -18.17 -6.57 -7.81
N ARG A 182 -17.03 -5.94 -8.15
CA ARG A 182 -16.58 -5.78 -9.53
C ARG A 182 -15.98 -7.06 -10.10
N VAL A 183 -15.26 -7.82 -9.27
CA VAL A 183 -14.76 -9.14 -9.66
C VAL A 183 -15.91 -10.12 -9.85
N GLU A 184 -16.91 -10.12 -8.97
CA GLU A 184 -18.10 -10.96 -9.11
C GLU A 184 -18.90 -10.63 -10.37
N GLU A 185 -19.13 -9.33 -10.63
CA GLU A 185 -19.79 -8.85 -11.84
C GLU A 185 -19.00 -9.25 -13.10
N ALA A 186 -17.68 -9.07 -13.10
CA ALA A 186 -16.81 -9.50 -14.20
C ALA A 186 -16.87 -11.00 -14.44
N HIS A 187 -16.77 -11.80 -13.36
CA HIS A 187 -16.79 -13.26 -13.46
C HIS A 187 -18.10 -13.75 -14.06
N LYS A 188 -19.24 -13.19 -13.62
CA LYS A 188 -20.55 -13.51 -14.19
C LYS A 188 -20.63 -13.20 -15.69
N GLU A 189 -20.16 -12.02 -16.13
CA GLU A 189 -20.16 -11.66 -17.55
C GLU A 189 -19.21 -12.50 -18.40
N ILE A 190 -18.08 -12.92 -17.84
CA ILE A 190 -17.16 -13.83 -18.53
C ILE A 190 -17.85 -15.16 -18.81
N LEU A 191 -18.61 -15.68 -17.84
CA LEU A 191 -19.37 -16.92 -18.01
C LEU A 191 -20.53 -16.75 -19.00
N GLU A 192 -21.32 -15.67 -18.88
CA GLU A 192 -22.45 -15.40 -19.78
C GLU A 192 -22.01 -15.14 -21.23
N GLY A 193 -20.85 -14.53 -21.42
CA GLY A 193 -20.25 -14.25 -22.72
C GLY A 193 -19.33 -15.35 -23.25
N GLU A 194 -19.21 -16.48 -22.54
CA GLU A 194 -18.32 -17.61 -22.87
C GLU A 194 -16.86 -17.17 -23.15
N LYS A 195 -16.37 -16.15 -22.42
CA LYS A 195 -15.02 -15.58 -22.57
C LYS A 195 -13.97 -16.37 -21.77
N TYR A 196 -14.05 -17.68 -21.82
CA TYR A 196 -13.11 -18.60 -21.18
C TYR A 196 -12.63 -19.64 -22.18
N ASP A 197 -11.43 -20.18 -21.95
CA ASP A 197 -10.85 -21.23 -22.81
C ASP A 197 -10.69 -22.53 -22.02
N ILE A 198 -11.06 -23.65 -22.63
CA ILE A 198 -10.88 -24.99 -22.05
C ILE A 198 -9.91 -25.77 -22.92
N SER A 199 -8.85 -26.29 -22.30
CA SER A 199 -7.89 -27.13 -23.01
C SER A 199 -7.39 -28.27 -22.13
N LYS A 200 -6.97 -29.36 -22.78
CA LYS A 200 -6.30 -30.48 -22.10
C LYS A 200 -4.79 -30.30 -22.16
N GLU A 201 -4.14 -30.22 -21.01
CA GLU A 201 -2.69 -30.14 -20.88
C GLU A 201 -2.14 -31.34 -20.08
N ARG A 202 -1.60 -32.34 -20.79
CA ARG A 202 -1.09 -33.59 -20.20
C ARG A 202 -2.16 -34.27 -19.31
N HIS A 203 -1.98 -34.19 -17.99
CA HIS A 203 -2.84 -34.79 -16.96
C HIS A 203 -3.84 -33.79 -16.37
N PHE A 204 -3.91 -32.56 -16.89
CA PHE A 204 -4.82 -31.53 -16.42
C PHE A 204 -5.85 -31.14 -17.49
N LEU A 205 -7.09 -30.93 -17.06
CA LEU A 205 -8.04 -30.11 -17.79
C LEU A 205 -7.91 -28.68 -17.26
N VAL A 206 -7.68 -27.72 -18.15
CA VAL A 206 -7.37 -26.33 -17.81
C VAL A 206 -8.49 -25.43 -18.28
N ILE A 207 -9.11 -24.70 -17.35
CA ILE A 207 -10.03 -23.58 -17.64
C ILE A 207 -9.24 -22.29 -17.50
N ARG A 208 -9.23 -21.45 -18.52
CA ARG A 208 -8.52 -20.16 -18.52
C ARG A 208 -9.48 -19.00 -18.53
N PHE A 209 -9.28 -18.10 -17.57
CA PHE A 209 -9.90 -16.79 -17.50
C PHE A 209 -8.84 -15.73 -17.76
N LEU A 210 -9.12 -14.79 -18.67
CA LEU A 210 -8.19 -13.68 -18.92
C LEU A 210 -8.42 -12.59 -17.89
N PHE A 211 -7.35 -12.16 -17.25
CA PHE A 211 -7.44 -11.03 -16.31
C PHE A 211 -7.85 -9.74 -17.00
N ASP A 212 -7.55 -9.59 -18.29
CA ASP A 212 -8.00 -8.44 -19.09
C ASP A 212 -9.53 -8.26 -19.08
N ASP A 213 -10.30 -9.36 -19.04
CA ASP A 213 -11.77 -9.28 -18.98
C ASP A 213 -12.27 -8.77 -17.63
N ILE A 214 -11.53 -9.03 -16.55
CA ILE A 214 -11.79 -8.45 -15.23
C ILE A 214 -11.40 -6.98 -15.23
N LEU A 215 -10.26 -6.64 -15.83
CA LEU A 215 -9.81 -5.26 -15.95
C LEU A 215 -10.71 -4.42 -16.86
N ALA A 216 -11.47 -5.03 -17.77
CA ALA A 216 -12.44 -4.32 -18.59
C ALA A 216 -13.59 -3.71 -17.78
N LYS A 217 -13.78 -4.12 -16.52
CA LYS A 217 -14.68 -3.46 -15.57
C LYS A 217 -14.13 -2.16 -15.01
N LEU A 218 -12.81 -1.96 -15.08
CA LEU A 218 -12.23 -0.67 -14.81
C LEU A 218 -12.48 0.20 -16.04
N ASN A 219 -13.03 1.39 -15.82
CA ASN A 219 -13.20 2.43 -16.83
C ASN A 219 -12.13 3.50 -16.62
N PRO A 220 -10.86 3.23 -17.00
CA PRO A 220 -9.78 4.18 -16.79
C PRO A 220 -10.09 5.50 -17.49
N THR A 221 -10.05 6.61 -16.76
CA THR A 221 -10.20 7.94 -17.35
C THR A 221 -8.85 8.46 -17.85
N ASP A 222 -8.84 8.99 -19.07
CA ASP A 222 -7.69 9.71 -19.62
C ASP A 222 -7.65 11.18 -19.18
N GLN A 223 -8.65 11.62 -18.40
CA GLN A 223 -8.74 13.00 -17.93
C GLN A 223 -7.70 13.28 -16.85
N THR A 224 -7.12 14.48 -16.90
CA THR A 224 -6.24 14.95 -15.84
C THR A 224 -7.07 15.27 -14.60
N ILE A 225 -6.85 14.52 -13.53
CA ILE A 225 -7.51 14.74 -12.24
C ILE A 225 -6.80 15.86 -11.49
N GLU A 226 -7.56 16.90 -11.14
CA GLU A 226 -7.02 18.01 -10.36
C GLU A 226 -6.65 17.56 -8.95
N LYS A 227 -5.41 17.87 -8.55
CA LYS A 227 -4.88 17.51 -7.24
C LYS A 227 -5.18 18.56 -6.19
N THR A 228 -5.51 18.12 -4.99
CA THR A 228 -5.65 18.98 -3.82
C THR A 228 -4.30 19.61 -3.42
N ARG A 229 -4.32 20.62 -2.55
CA ARG A 229 -3.10 21.27 -2.05
C ARG A 229 -2.16 20.25 -1.39
N ILE A 230 -2.71 19.36 -0.56
CA ILE A 230 -1.96 18.32 0.14
C ILE A 230 -1.35 17.34 -0.85
N GLN A 231 -2.13 16.85 -1.82
CA GLN A 231 -1.63 15.95 -2.86
C GLN A 231 -0.51 16.57 -3.69
N LYS A 232 -0.65 17.85 -4.09
CA LYS A 232 0.38 18.59 -4.82
C LYS A 232 1.68 18.65 -4.01
N SER A 233 1.62 19.10 -2.76
CA SER A 233 2.81 19.18 -1.88
C SER A 233 3.45 17.82 -1.66
N TYR A 234 2.65 16.77 -1.42
CA TYR A 234 3.15 15.42 -1.24
C TYR A 234 3.83 14.88 -2.52
N VAL A 235 3.24 15.10 -3.70
CA VAL A 235 3.84 14.72 -4.99
C VAL A 235 5.15 15.47 -5.22
N THR A 236 5.18 16.79 -5.03
CA THR A 236 6.41 17.60 -5.13
C THR A 236 7.51 17.07 -4.21
N SER A 237 7.20 16.69 -2.96
CA SER A 237 8.16 16.07 -2.03
C SER A 237 8.70 14.71 -2.49
N ARG A 238 8.02 14.05 -3.43
CA ARG A 238 8.36 12.72 -3.97
C ARG A 238 9.08 12.80 -5.33
N THR A 239 8.75 13.78 -6.18
CA THR A 239 9.21 13.84 -7.57
C THR A 239 10.29 14.90 -7.81
N GLU A 240 10.19 16.06 -7.17
CA GLU A 240 11.10 17.18 -7.41
C GLU A 240 12.40 17.04 -6.61
N PHE A 241 13.49 17.60 -7.10
CA PHE A 241 14.81 17.47 -6.47
C PHE A 241 14.83 18.11 -5.08
N ASP A 242 14.42 19.37 -4.97
CA ASP A 242 14.40 20.11 -3.69
C ASP A 242 13.39 19.50 -2.72
N GLY A 243 12.21 19.13 -3.20
CA GLY A 243 11.20 18.42 -2.40
C GLY A 243 11.72 17.11 -1.81
N ARG A 244 12.41 16.28 -2.60
CA ARG A 244 13.03 15.03 -2.12
C ARG A 244 14.14 15.28 -1.11
N LYS A 245 14.97 16.29 -1.35
CA LYS A 245 16.06 16.69 -0.43
C LYS A 245 15.48 17.15 0.91
N ARG A 246 14.47 18.01 0.90
CA ARG A 246 13.78 18.47 2.11
C ARG A 246 13.14 17.32 2.86
N ALA A 247 12.39 16.44 2.19
CA ALA A 247 11.78 15.28 2.82
C ALA A 247 12.83 14.37 3.48
N LYS A 248 14.01 14.17 2.86
CA LYS A 248 15.12 13.41 3.47
C LYS A 248 15.76 14.10 4.67
N PHE A 249 15.90 15.42 4.60
CA PHE A 249 16.36 16.21 5.72
C PHE A 249 15.39 16.08 6.90
N ILE A 250 14.09 16.33 6.69
CA ILE A 250 13.06 16.17 7.72
C ILE A 250 13.02 14.73 8.25
N GLN A 251 13.15 13.71 7.39
CA GLN A 251 13.24 12.31 7.81
C GLN A 251 14.36 12.10 8.84
N SER A 252 15.54 12.69 8.63
CA SER A 252 16.66 12.57 9.56
C SER A 252 16.39 13.26 10.90
N ILE A 253 15.64 14.36 10.88
CA ILE A 253 15.20 15.06 12.11
C ILE A 253 14.19 14.22 12.87
N LEU A 254 13.22 13.60 12.20
CA LEU A 254 12.25 12.71 12.85
C LEU A 254 12.93 11.51 13.51
N ILE A 255 13.86 10.85 12.80
CA ILE A 255 14.62 9.72 13.34
C ILE A 255 15.39 10.14 14.61
N LYS A 256 16.04 11.31 14.58
CA LYS A 256 16.78 11.83 15.73
C LYS A 256 15.85 12.22 16.88
N GLY A 257 14.78 12.96 16.59
CA GLY A 257 13.83 13.47 17.58
C GLY A 257 13.02 12.37 18.28
N LEU A 258 12.82 11.24 17.61
CA LEU A 258 12.06 10.11 18.15
C LEU A 258 12.95 8.96 18.66
N SER A 259 14.26 9.11 18.58
CA SER A 259 15.22 8.10 19.04
C SER A 259 15.15 7.77 20.53
N SER A 260 14.58 8.67 21.35
CA SER A 260 14.40 8.49 22.79
C SER A 260 13.15 7.68 23.16
N LEU A 261 12.26 7.39 22.21
CA LEU A 261 11.07 6.59 22.48
C LEU A 261 11.45 5.13 22.74
N SER A 262 10.76 4.49 23.68
CA SER A 262 11.04 3.11 24.09
C SER A 262 10.96 2.11 22.93
N GLN A 263 10.02 2.32 22.01
CA GLN A 263 9.75 1.49 20.84
C GLN A 263 10.13 2.17 19.51
N ALA A 264 11.06 3.13 19.51
CA ALA A 264 11.45 3.87 18.30
C ALA A 264 11.89 2.98 17.12
N LYS A 265 12.44 1.79 17.41
CA LYS A 265 12.89 0.80 16.42
C LYS A 265 11.77 0.10 15.66
N GLU A 266 10.54 0.14 16.18
CA GLU A 266 9.38 -0.47 15.52
C GLU A 266 8.84 0.41 14.38
N ILE A 267 9.21 1.70 14.35
CA ILE A 267 8.89 2.61 13.25
C ILE A 267 9.85 2.35 12.09
N SER A 268 9.31 1.97 10.94
CA SER A 268 10.12 1.63 9.77
C SER A 268 10.72 2.86 9.10
N ASN A 269 11.85 2.69 8.40
CA ASN A 269 12.44 3.78 7.60
C ASN A 269 11.49 4.30 6.51
N ASN A 270 10.63 3.44 5.96
CA ASN A 270 9.62 3.87 4.99
C ASN A 270 8.58 4.77 5.65
N GLU A 271 8.07 4.38 6.81
CA GLU A 271 7.10 5.17 7.59
C GLU A 271 7.65 6.55 7.99
N TYR A 272 8.90 6.63 8.46
CA TYR A 272 9.56 7.92 8.70
C TYR A 272 9.64 8.78 7.44
N LEU A 273 9.92 8.19 6.28
CA LEU A 273 9.97 8.92 5.02
C LEU A 273 8.58 9.44 4.62
N GLN A 274 7.53 8.63 4.78
CA GLN A 274 6.18 9.03 4.44
C GLN A 274 5.64 10.11 5.39
N ALA A 275 5.90 9.97 6.69
CA ALA A 275 5.61 11.00 7.68
C ALA A 275 6.34 12.32 7.36
N ALA A 276 7.64 12.25 7.01
CA ALA A 276 8.41 13.43 6.63
C ALA A 276 7.85 14.15 5.40
N ARG A 277 7.35 13.40 4.40
CA ARG A 277 6.68 13.99 3.22
C ARG A 277 5.40 14.71 3.59
N ILE A 278 4.61 14.16 4.51
CA ILE A 278 3.40 14.81 5.02
C ILE A 278 3.77 16.06 5.83
N THR A 279 4.81 16.01 6.65
CA THR A 279 5.32 17.19 7.35
C THR A 279 5.72 18.31 6.39
N CYS A 280 6.23 17.98 5.19
CA CYS A 280 6.57 18.95 4.15
C CYS A 280 5.36 19.66 3.50
N VAL A 281 4.12 19.26 3.83
CA VAL A 281 2.89 19.95 3.40
C VAL A 281 2.70 21.27 4.16
N ASP A 282 3.25 21.36 5.38
CA ASP A 282 3.23 22.56 6.22
C ASP A 282 4.46 23.43 5.92
N THR A 283 4.28 24.75 5.98
CA THR A 283 5.34 25.72 5.68
C THR A 283 6.51 25.63 6.67
N ILE A 284 6.28 25.07 7.86
CA ILE A 284 7.31 24.93 8.87
C ILE A 284 8.50 24.06 8.41
N ALA A 285 8.29 23.11 7.50
CA ALA A 285 9.38 22.30 6.97
C ALA A 285 10.40 23.14 6.19
N GLU A 286 9.91 24.10 5.41
CA GLU A 286 10.73 25.03 4.65
C GLU A 286 11.40 26.08 5.56
N GLU A 287 10.67 26.60 6.54
CA GLU A 287 11.21 27.51 7.54
C GLU A 287 12.35 26.87 8.35
N PHE A 288 12.14 25.64 8.82
CA PHE A 288 13.15 24.89 9.57
C PHE A 288 14.38 24.57 8.71
N GLU A 289 14.19 24.15 7.46
CA GLU A 289 15.30 23.95 6.51
C GLU A 289 16.11 25.23 6.31
N THR A 290 15.43 26.35 6.08
CA THR A 290 16.08 27.66 5.86
C THR A 290 16.88 28.08 7.08
N GLN A 291 16.31 28.00 8.29
CA GLN A 291 17.01 28.35 9.53
C GLN A 291 18.20 27.40 9.80
N TYR A 292 18.04 26.11 9.51
CA TYR A 292 19.14 25.14 9.66
C TYR A 292 20.31 25.46 8.72
N GLN A 293 20.03 25.75 7.45
CA GLN A 293 21.07 26.11 6.47
C GLN A 293 21.80 27.38 6.89
N HIS A 294 21.07 28.40 7.35
CA HIS A 294 21.65 29.63 7.88
C HIS A 294 22.59 29.35 9.05
N ARG A 295 22.19 28.52 10.02
CA ARG A 295 23.05 28.11 11.15
C ARG A 295 24.30 27.35 10.72
N VAL A 296 24.18 26.45 9.75
CA VAL A 296 25.34 25.71 9.23
C VAL A 296 26.33 26.66 8.57
N LEU A 297 25.86 27.65 7.80
CA LEU A 297 26.71 28.66 7.18
C LEU A 297 27.40 29.54 8.22
N GLN A 298 26.66 30.02 9.23
CA GLN A 298 27.22 30.80 10.34
C GLN A 298 28.28 30.01 11.12
N ASN A 299 28.03 28.73 11.40
CA ASN A 299 28.99 27.87 12.10
C ASN A 299 30.23 27.59 11.26
N ARG A 300 30.11 27.49 9.93
CA ARG A 300 31.26 27.35 9.02
C ARG A 300 32.08 28.64 8.95
N ALA A 301 31.45 29.80 8.83
CA ALA A 301 32.13 31.10 8.95
C ALA A 301 32.86 31.21 10.30
N ARG A 302 32.17 30.79 11.38
CA ARG A 302 32.68 30.43 12.72
C ARG A 302 34.08 29.82 12.69
N LYS A 303 34.12 28.61 12.13
CA LYS A 303 35.31 27.76 12.08
C LYS A 303 36.42 28.33 11.21
N ASN A 304 36.08 29.12 10.18
CA ASN A 304 37.04 29.73 9.26
C ASN A 304 37.60 31.06 9.77
N SER A 305 37.07 31.62 10.87
CA SER A 305 37.56 32.85 11.52
C SER A 305 37.49 32.69 13.05
N PRO A 306 38.35 31.82 13.62
CA PRO A 306 38.31 31.48 15.05
C PRO A 306 38.70 32.63 15.99
N ASP A 307 39.40 33.66 15.49
CA ASP A 307 39.89 34.80 16.27
C ASP A 307 38.91 35.98 16.35
N THR A 308 37.77 35.90 15.68
CA THR A 308 36.69 36.91 15.79
C THR A 308 35.73 36.52 16.92
N PRO A 309 35.64 37.30 18.01
CA PRO A 309 34.66 37.07 19.07
C PRO A 309 33.24 37.15 18.51
N ASP A 310 32.32 36.30 19.01
CA ASP A 310 30.89 36.42 18.71
C ASP A 310 30.36 37.69 19.39
N GLU A 311 30.30 38.81 18.66
CA GLU A 311 29.82 40.11 19.17
C GLU A 311 28.31 40.13 19.47
N ARG A 312 27.60 39.02 19.24
CA ARG A 312 26.17 38.90 19.54
C ARG A 312 25.94 38.76 21.03
N ASP A 313 24.91 39.45 21.51
CA ASP A 313 24.44 39.37 22.89
C ASP A 313 24.15 37.90 23.31
N PRO A 314 24.71 37.41 24.42
CA PRO A 314 24.40 36.09 24.98
C PRO A 314 22.90 35.80 25.12
N GLU A 315 22.09 36.80 25.45
CA GLU A 315 20.63 36.64 25.55
C GLU A 315 19.99 36.41 24.18
N ALA A 316 20.45 37.13 23.15
CA ALA A 316 20.00 36.93 21.76
C ALA A 316 20.37 35.54 21.23
N ILE A 317 21.58 35.04 21.54
CA ILE A 317 22.00 33.68 21.17
C ILE A 317 21.12 32.62 21.85
N LYS A 318 20.76 32.83 23.13
CA LYS A 318 19.87 31.93 23.86
C LYS A 318 18.46 31.95 23.26
N ALA A 319 17.92 33.12 22.93
CA ALA A 319 16.62 33.27 22.29
C ALA A 319 16.58 32.57 20.92
N GLU A 320 17.59 32.79 20.08
CA GLU A 320 17.69 32.13 18.77
C GLU A 320 17.72 30.61 18.91
N ASN A 321 18.48 30.08 19.88
CA ASN A 321 18.56 28.64 20.14
C ASN A 321 17.23 28.04 20.62
N LEU A 322 16.48 28.77 21.43
CA LEU A 322 15.15 28.35 21.87
C LEU A 322 14.15 28.34 20.72
N GLU A 323 14.16 29.36 19.87
CA GLU A 323 13.30 29.46 18.69
C GLU A 323 13.56 28.29 17.71
N PHE A 324 14.83 28.03 17.40
CA PHE A 324 15.19 26.93 16.52
C PHE A 324 14.81 25.56 17.12
N LYS A 325 14.99 25.37 18.43
CA LYS A 325 14.54 24.15 19.11
C LYS A 325 13.02 24.02 19.01
N PHE A 326 12.28 25.11 19.21
CA PHE A 326 10.83 25.12 19.10
C PHE A 326 10.35 24.73 17.69
N LEU A 327 11.01 25.22 16.63
CA LEU A 327 10.72 24.78 15.26
C LEU A 327 11.02 23.30 15.04
N MET A 328 12.16 22.81 15.57
CA MET A 328 12.48 21.38 15.52
C MET A 328 11.42 20.54 16.23
N ASP A 329 10.98 20.97 17.41
CA ASP A 329 9.96 20.26 18.19
C ASP A 329 8.61 20.23 17.44
N GLN A 330 8.23 21.30 16.73
CA GLN A 330 7.03 21.32 15.89
C GLN A 330 7.13 20.37 14.69
N ILE A 331 8.31 20.27 14.04
CA ILE A 331 8.56 19.29 12.97
C ILE A 331 8.39 17.87 13.49
N VAL A 332 8.96 17.58 14.66
CA VAL A 332 8.85 16.26 15.30
C VAL A 332 7.39 15.97 15.65
N ALA A 333 6.69 16.91 16.29
CA ALA A 333 5.28 16.77 16.65
C ALA A 333 4.39 16.48 15.44
N MET A 334 4.54 17.23 14.34
CA MET A 334 3.79 16.98 13.11
C MET A 334 4.12 15.62 12.50
N GLY A 335 5.41 15.26 12.44
CA GLY A 335 5.84 13.95 11.94
C GLY A 335 5.31 12.79 12.77
N VAL A 336 5.20 12.92 14.10
CA VAL A 336 4.58 11.92 14.98
C VAL A 336 3.12 11.71 14.63
N GLY A 337 2.36 12.80 14.50
CA GLY A 337 0.94 12.73 14.10
C GLY A 337 0.75 12.04 12.75
N ALA A 338 1.56 12.42 11.75
CA ALA A 338 1.52 11.81 10.43
C ALA A 338 1.90 10.32 10.47
N ALA A 339 2.93 9.94 11.23
CA ALA A 339 3.35 8.55 11.39
C ALA A 339 2.26 7.69 12.04
N ILE A 340 1.60 8.18 13.09
CA ILE A 340 0.49 7.46 13.75
C ILE A 340 -0.65 7.23 12.76
N ALA A 341 -1.07 8.27 12.03
CA ALA A 341 -2.15 8.14 11.05
C ALA A 341 -1.79 7.14 9.95
N ILE A 342 -0.61 7.24 9.35
CA ILE A 342 -0.14 6.28 8.34
C ILE A 342 -0.11 4.86 8.91
N GLY A 343 0.54 4.66 10.06
CA GLY A 343 0.74 3.35 10.65
C GLY A 343 -0.56 2.66 11.00
N ARG A 344 -1.44 3.35 11.75
CA ARG A 344 -2.72 2.81 12.21
C ARG A 344 -3.71 2.59 11.07
N THR A 345 -3.79 3.53 10.13
CA THR A 345 -4.63 3.35 8.95
C THR A 345 -4.11 2.21 8.07
N SER A 346 -2.79 2.03 7.95
CA SER A 346 -2.21 0.87 7.27
C SER A 346 -2.56 -0.44 7.97
N ASP A 347 -2.51 -0.50 9.31
CA ASP A 347 -2.89 -1.71 10.05
C ASP A 347 -4.35 -2.08 9.78
N HIS A 348 -5.26 -1.09 9.87
CA HIS A 348 -6.69 -1.30 9.60
C HIS A 348 -6.94 -1.72 8.15
N PHE A 349 -6.27 -1.07 7.20
CA PHE A 349 -6.41 -1.38 5.77
C PHE A 349 -5.95 -2.82 5.48
N TYR A 350 -4.74 -3.20 5.90
CA TYR A 350 -4.22 -4.54 5.63
C TYR A 350 -5.00 -5.63 6.37
N LYS A 351 -5.49 -5.36 7.58
CA LYS A 351 -6.40 -6.27 8.29
C LYS A 351 -7.71 -6.49 7.52
N ALA A 352 -8.25 -5.46 6.89
CA ALA A 352 -9.41 -5.61 6.03
C ALA A 352 -9.09 -6.46 4.80
N LEU A 353 -7.92 -6.24 4.16
CA LEU A 353 -7.48 -7.00 2.98
C LEU A 353 -7.30 -8.50 3.27
N GLU A 354 -6.85 -8.88 4.47
CA GLU A 354 -6.75 -10.29 4.89
C GLU A 354 -8.08 -11.04 4.81
N GLY A 355 -9.21 -10.35 4.92
CA GLY A 355 -10.54 -10.95 4.73
C GLY A 355 -10.88 -11.31 3.27
N PHE A 356 -10.21 -10.70 2.29
CA PHE A 356 -10.50 -10.87 0.86
C PHE A 356 -9.44 -11.68 0.12
N VAL A 357 -8.19 -11.66 0.60
CA VAL A 357 -7.02 -12.32 -0.01
C VAL A 357 -6.10 -12.96 1.06
N PRO A 358 -6.60 -13.87 1.91
CA PRO A 358 -5.89 -14.34 3.11
C PRO A 358 -4.55 -15.02 2.82
N GLU A 359 -4.45 -15.81 1.75
CA GLU A 359 -3.24 -16.60 1.44
C GLU A 359 -2.15 -15.81 0.71
N GLN A 360 -2.49 -14.64 0.14
CA GLN A 360 -1.60 -13.91 -0.76
C GLN A 360 -1.16 -12.55 -0.21
N ILE A 361 -1.69 -12.11 0.93
CA ILE A 361 -1.47 -10.76 1.48
C ILE A 361 0.00 -10.37 1.63
N ASP A 362 0.88 -11.34 1.88
CA ASP A 362 2.32 -11.10 2.02
C ASP A 362 2.97 -10.53 0.75
N GLY A 363 2.38 -10.77 -0.42
CA GLY A 363 2.84 -10.19 -1.68
C GLY A 363 2.78 -8.66 -1.75
N ILE A 364 1.88 -8.04 -0.98
CA ILE A 364 1.73 -6.57 -0.90
C ILE A 364 2.14 -5.98 0.44
N ARG A 365 2.54 -6.81 1.42
CA ARG A 365 3.04 -6.34 2.73
C ARG A 365 4.21 -5.35 2.63
N PRO A 366 5.18 -5.47 1.69
CA PRO A 366 6.24 -4.48 1.51
C PRO A 366 5.76 -3.09 1.06
N LEU A 367 4.53 -2.99 0.54
CA LEU A 367 3.90 -1.73 0.12
C LEU A 367 3.19 -1.02 1.27
N ALA A 368 3.12 -1.64 2.45
CA ALA A 368 2.42 -1.09 3.61
C ALA A 368 2.95 0.30 3.96
N LYS A 369 2.06 1.13 4.52
CA LYS A 369 2.35 2.49 4.95
C LYS A 369 2.72 3.49 3.84
N ASP A 370 2.66 3.12 2.55
CA ASP A 370 2.77 4.04 1.41
C ASP A 370 1.42 4.18 0.68
N PHE A 371 0.65 5.20 1.05
CA PHE A 371 -0.65 5.51 0.42
C PHE A 371 -0.52 6.41 -0.83
N GLY A 372 0.66 6.44 -1.47
CA GLY A 372 0.83 7.15 -2.74
C GLY A 372 0.10 6.43 -3.89
N ILE A 373 -0.43 7.21 -4.84
CA ILE A 373 -1.17 6.70 -6.01
C ILE A 373 -0.50 5.49 -6.70
N PRO A 374 0.80 5.52 -7.05
CA PRO A 374 1.42 4.37 -7.74
C PRO A 374 1.40 3.07 -6.91
N THR A 375 1.38 3.21 -5.59
CA THR A 375 1.33 2.07 -4.66
C THR A 375 -0.10 1.56 -4.53
N LEU A 376 -1.08 2.46 -4.40
CA LEU A 376 -2.50 2.11 -4.38
C LEU A 376 -2.95 1.44 -5.69
N GLU A 377 -2.46 1.89 -6.84
CA GLU A 377 -2.72 1.25 -8.14
C GLU A 377 -2.24 -0.21 -8.13
N ARG A 378 -1.01 -0.45 -7.65
CA ARG A 378 -0.46 -1.81 -7.52
C ARG A 378 -1.30 -2.68 -6.60
N ILE A 379 -1.76 -2.12 -5.47
CA ILE A 379 -2.64 -2.82 -4.53
C ILE A 379 -3.98 -3.14 -5.18
N LEU A 380 -4.59 -2.21 -5.91
CA LEU A 380 -5.85 -2.44 -6.63
C LEU A 380 -5.72 -3.60 -7.62
N TYR A 381 -4.72 -3.57 -8.51
CA TYR A 381 -4.50 -4.66 -9.47
C TYR A 381 -4.23 -6.00 -8.76
N PHE A 382 -3.46 -5.97 -7.68
CA PHE A 382 -3.20 -7.15 -6.87
C PHE A 382 -4.50 -7.72 -6.28
N LEU A 383 -5.36 -6.87 -5.71
CA LEU A 383 -6.62 -7.29 -5.11
C LEU A 383 -7.58 -7.85 -6.15
N LEU A 384 -7.72 -7.22 -7.31
CA LEU A 384 -8.55 -7.74 -8.40
C LEU A 384 -8.10 -9.13 -8.86
N GLU A 385 -6.80 -9.33 -9.07
CA GLU A 385 -6.24 -10.63 -9.50
C GLU A 385 -6.44 -11.70 -8.42
N ASN A 386 -6.05 -11.40 -7.19
CA ASN A 386 -6.03 -12.39 -6.11
C ASN A 386 -7.43 -12.68 -5.55
N HIS A 387 -8.33 -11.71 -5.55
CA HIS A 387 -9.72 -11.96 -5.19
C HIS A 387 -10.43 -12.83 -6.23
N THR A 388 -10.09 -12.68 -7.52
CA THR A 388 -10.56 -13.62 -8.56
C THR A 388 -10.04 -15.04 -8.29
N ILE A 389 -8.75 -15.18 -7.98
CA ILE A 389 -8.16 -16.48 -7.62
C ILE A 389 -8.88 -17.07 -6.41
N HIS A 390 -9.15 -16.26 -5.39
CA HIS A 390 -9.86 -16.67 -4.18
C HIS A 390 -11.26 -17.19 -4.48
N ILE A 391 -12.05 -16.49 -5.30
CA ILE A 391 -13.39 -16.94 -5.72
C ILE A 391 -13.31 -18.30 -6.42
N LEU A 392 -12.38 -18.47 -7.37
CA LEU A 392 -12.20 -19.73 -8.08
C LEU A 392 -11.74 -20.86 -7.15
N GLN A 393 -10.90 -20.57 -6.16
CA GLN A 393 -10.50 -21.55 -5.13
C GLN A 393 -11.69 -21.97 -4.26
N GLU A 394 -12.53 -21.03 -3.83
CA GLU A 394 -13.71 -21.33 -3.01
C GLU A 394 -14.75 -22.17 -3.78
N MET A 395 -14.97 -21.91 -5.08
CA MET A 395 -15.79 -22.76 -5.95
C MET A 395 -15.28 -24.22 -5.99
N GLY A 396 -13.95 -24.39 -6.01
CA GLY A 396 -13.29 -25.70 -6.03
C GLY A 396 -13.09 -26.37 -4.67
N ARG A 397 -13.39 -25.69 -3.55
CA ARG A 397 -12.99 -26.11 -2.20
C ARG A 397 -13.44 -27.52 -1.83
N SER A 398 -14.66 -27.88 -2.24
CA SER A 398 -15.24 -29.21 -2.02
C SER A 398 -14.46 -30.37 -2.68
N GLU A 399 -13.67 -30.10 -3.73
CA GLU A 399 -12.89 -31.12 -4.44
C GLU A 399 -11.45 -31.23 -3.91
N GLY A 400 -11.03 -30.33 -3.01
CA GLY A 400 -9.73 -30.36 -2.35
C GLY A 400 -8.55 -30.30 -3.32
N SER A 401 -7.56 -31.18 -3.14
CA SER A 401 -6.29 -31.17 -3.89
C SER A 401 -6.41 -31.51 -5.38
N LYS A 402 -7.58 -31.97 -5.84
CA LYS A 402 -7.88 -32.24 -7.25
C LYS A 402 -7.86 -30.98 -8.11
N ILE A 403 -8.06 -29.82 -7.47
CA ILE A 403 -8.16 -28.53 -8.12
C ILE A 403 -7.00 -27.66 -7.65
N GLN A 404 -6.35 -26.99 -8.61
CA GLN A 404 -5.37 -25.96 -8.32
C GLN A 404 -5.68 -24.72 -9.13
N VAL A 405 -5.70 -23.55 -8.51
CA VAL A 405 -5.83 -22.27 -9.22
C VAL A 405 -4.44 -21.64 -9.29
N ARG A 406 -4.01 -21.21 -10.47
CA ARG A 406 -2.70 -20.57 -10.69
C ARG A 406 -2.82 -19.40 -11.64
N SER A 407 -2.03 -18.35 -11.44
CA SER A 407 -1.86 -17.30 -12.43
C SER A 407 -0.60 -17.52 -13.29
N GLY A 408 -0.75 -17.37 -14.60
CA GLY A 408 0.32 -17.35 -15.59
C GLY A 408 0.54 -15.93 -16.09
N ARG A 409 1.80 -15.53 -16.25
CA ARG A 409 2.16 -14.19 -16.74
C ARG A 409 2.99 -14.27 -18.01
N ALA A 410 2.62 -13.47 -19.00
CA ALA A 410 3.38 -13.25 -20.22
C ALA A 410 3.51 -11.75 -20.48
N ARG A 411 4.69 -11.29 -20.90
CA ARG A 411 4.86 -9.87 -21.24
C ARG A 411 4.30 -9.59 -22.62
N ARG A 412 3.39 -8.63 -22.70
CA ARG A 412 2.68 -8.18 -23.91
C ARG A 412 3.24 -6.85 -24.40
N VAL A 413 3.37 -6.73 -25.71
CA VAL A 413 3.75 -5.49 -26.41
C VAL A 413 2.92 -5.30 -27.68
N GLY A 414 2.76 -4.05 -28.11
CA GLY A 414 2.12 -3.74 -29.39
C GLY A 414 3.01 -4.18 -30.55
N GLU A 415 2.40 -4.83 -31.55
CA GLU A 415 3.09 -5.31 -32.74
C GLU A 415 3.78 -4.18 -33.50
N ALA A 416 3.11 -3.04 -33.65
CA ALA A 416 3.66 -1.85 -34.30
C ALA A 416 4.94 -1.31 -33.61
N VAL A 417 5.02 -1.42 -32.28
CA VAL A 417 6.22 -0.99 -31.51
C VAL A 417 7.39 -1.93 -31.78
N VAL A 418 7.12 -3.22 -31.90
CA VAL A 418 8.14 -4.23 -32.25
C VAL A 418 8.62 -4.05 -33.68
N ASP A 419 7.69 -3.77 -34.60
CA ASP A 419 8.02 -3.57 -36.02
C ASP A 419 8.79 -2.26 -36.28
N ALA A 420 8.66 -1.28 -35.39
CA ALA A 420 9.44 -0.04 -35.44
C ALA A 420 10.88 -0.19 -34.91
N LEU A 421 11.25 -1.33 -34.32
CA LEU A 421 12.61 -1.53 -33.79
C LEU A 421 13.65 -1.63 -34.92
N PRO A 422 14.76 -0.90 -34.83
CA PRO A 422 15.81 -0.96 -35.84
C PRO A 422 16.40 -2.36 -35.94
N ALA A 423 16.63 -2.86 -37.16
CA ALA A 423 17.15 -4.20 -37.44
C ALA A 423 16.27 -5.37 -36.96
N MET A 424 14.98 -5.14 -36.67
CA MET A 424 14.04 -6.21 -36.38
C MET A 424 13.57 -6.92 -37.67
N THR A 425 13.96 -8.18 -37.84
CA THR A 425 13.53 -9.00 -38.99
C THR A 425 12.37 -9.91 -38.63
N LYS A 426 11.60 -10.39 -39.62
CA LYS A 426 10.51 -11.35 -39.41
C LYS A 426 10.96 -12.62 -38.66
N ILE A 427 12.18 -13.10 -38.92
CA ILE A 427 12.75 -14.28 -38.26
C ILE A 427 13.02 -13.98 -36.78
N ARG A 428 13.72 -12.86 -36.49
CA ARG A 428 14.01 -12.43 -35.12
C ARG A 428 12.71 -12.22 -34.32
N LYS A 429 11.72 -11.57 -34.94
CA LYS A 429 10.38 -11.38 -34.39
C LYS A 429 9.72 -12.72 -34.02
N LYS A 430 9.69 -13.70 -34.93
CA LYS A 430 9.10 -15.03 -34.67
C LYS A 430 9.86 -15.82 -33.59
N GLN A 431 11.16 -15.60 -33.42
CA GLN A 431 11.95 -16.29 -32.39
C GLN A 431 11.79 -15.67 -31.00
N LEU A 432 11.62 -14.35 -30.90
CA LEU A 432 11.48 -13.64 -29.63
C LEU A 432 10.04 -13.51 -29.17
N PHE A 433 9.08 -13.53 -30.09
CA PHE A 433 7.67 -13.26 -29.82
C PHE A 433 6.75 -14.38 -30.31
N GLY A 434 5.64 -14.57 -29.60
CA GLY A 434 4.47 -15.31 -30.04
C GLY A 434 3.31 -14.35 -30.32
N ASN A 435 2.35 -14.78 -31.14
CA ASN A 435 1.13 -14.00 -31.38
C ASN A 435 0.24 -14.02 -30.12
N ASP A 436 -0.30 -12.87 -29.74
CA ASP A 436 -1.34 -12.85 -28.73
C ASP A 436 -2.70 -13.11 -29.38
N VAL A 437 -3.21 -14.34 -29.22
CA VAL A 437 -4.50 -14.75 -29.79
C VAL A 437 -5.69 -14.03 -29.16
N THR A 438 -5.52 -13.44 -27.98
CA THR A 438 -6.59 -12.78 -27.24
C THR A 438 -6.73 -11.30 -27.60
N ARG A 439 -5.71 -10.69 -28.20
CA ARG A 439 -5.74 -9.28 -28.60
C ARG A 439 -4.98 -9.02 -29.89
N LYS A 440 -5.74 -8.69 -30.95
CA LYS A 440 -5.20 -8.36 -32.27
C LYS A 440 -4.20 -7.20 -32.19
N GLY A 441 -3.12 -7.28 -32.97
CA GLY A 441 -2.06 -6.27 -33.02
C GLY A 441 -1.13 -6.26 -31.81
N THR A 442 -1.13 -7.32 -30.99
CA THR A 442 -0.21 -7.48 -29.86
C THR A 442 0.54 -8.79 -29.91
N LEU A 443 1.73 -8.80 -29.30
CA LEU A 443 2.66 -9.91 -29.27
C LEU A 443 3.07 -10.21 -27.84
N LEU A 444 3.37 -11.48 -27.57
CA LEU A 444 3.86 -11.95 -26.28
C LEU A 444 5.35 -12.29 -26.38
N PHE A 445 6.16 -11.80 -25.44
CA PHE A 445 7.54 -12.25 -25.31
C PHE A 445 7.58 -13.74 -24.94
N LYS A 446 8.37 -14.52 -25.69
CA LYS A 446 8.69 -15.90 -25.34
C LYS A 446 9.61 -15.99 -24.11
N PRO A 447 10.63 -15.12 -23.95
CA PRO A 447 11.45 -15.11 -22.75
C PRO A 447 10.70 -14.57 -21.53
N LYS A 448 10.60 -15.40 -20.48
CA LYS A 448 9.90 -15.06 -19.22
C LYS A 448 10.80 -14.36 -18.20
N THR A 449 12.12 -14.55 -18.28
CA THR A 449 13.09 -13.97 -17.34
C THR A 449 14.15 -13.14 -18.05
N ALA A 450 14.80 -12.22 -17.33
CA ALA A 450 15.92 -11.44 -17.87
C ALA A 450 17.06 -12.33 -18.37
N LYS A 451 17.33 -13.45 -17.69
CA LYS A 451 18.32 -14.45 -18.12
C LYS A 451 17.92 -15.14 -19.43
N GLN A 452 16.64 -15.52 -19.57
CA GLN A 452 16.14 -16.09 -20.83
C GLN A 452 16.18 -15.05 -21.96
N MET A 453 15.89 -13.78 -21.65
CA MET A 453 15.96 -12.69 -22.61
C MET A 453 17.39 -12.49 -23.10
N ALA A 454 18.35 -12.36 -22.18
CA ALA A 454 19.77 -12.28 -22.50
C ALA A 454 20.24 -13.48 -23.34
N GLY A 455 19.88 -14.70 -22.93
CA GLY A 455 20.22 -15.91 -23.69
C GLY A 455 19.65 -15.92 -25.11
N ALA A 456 18.39 -15.50 -25.30
CA ALA A 456 17.77 -15.39 -26.60
C ALA A 456 18.45 -14.32 -27.49
N MET A 457 18.83 -13.18 -26.90
CA MET A 457 19.54 -12.11 -27.61
C MET A 457 20.94 -12.57 -28.05
N THR A 458 21.67 -13.29 -27.19
CA THR A 458 22.98 -13.85 -27.53
C THR A 458 22.88 -14.91 -28.62
N MET A 459 21.92 -15.83 -28.52
CA MET A 459 21.69 -16.88 -29.52
C MET A 459 21.39 -16.31 -30.91
N LEU A 460 20.63 -15.21 -30.97
CA LEU A 460 20.30 -14.52 -32.22
C LEU A 460 21.39 -13.56 -32.70
N SER A 461 22.49 -13.42 -31.95
CA SER A 461 23.61 -12.51 -32.25
C SER A 461 23.13 -11.10 -32.60
N LEU A 462 22.27 -10.54 -31.74
CA LEU A 462 21.68 -9.21 -31.96
C LEU A 462 22.70 -8.09 -31.74
N GLU A 463 22.54 -7.00 -32.49
CA GLU A 463 23.36 -5.81 -32.38
C GLU A 463 23.12 -5.08 -31.03
N PRO A 464 24.13 -4.42 -30.42
CA PRO A 464 24.00 -3.81 -29.09
C PRO A 464 22.83 -2.83 -28.94
N ASP A 465 22.58 -2.03 -29.98
CA ASP A 465 21.47 -1.05 -29.98
C ASP A 465 20.10 -1.74 -29.94
N LEU A 466 19.95 -2.85 -30.69
CA LEU A 466 18.73 -3.65 -30.67
C LEU A 466 18.57 -4.39 -29.34
N GLN A 467 19.66 -4.89 -28.75
CA GLN A 467 19.62 -5.51 -27.42
C GLN A 467 19.14 -4.52 -26.35
N LYS A 468 19.64 -3.29 -26.38
CA LYS A 468 19.23 -2.23 -25.46
C LYS A 468 17.76 -1.89 -25.64
N ALA A 469 17.32 -1.65 -26.88
CA ALA A 469 15.92 -1.33 -27.18
C ALA A 469 14.96 -2.46 -26.77
N LEU A 470 15.34 -3.73 -27.02
CA LEU A 470 14.56 -4.89 -26.60
C LEU A 470 14.52 -5.05 -25.08
N THR A 471 15.62 -4.78 -24.38
CA THR A 471 15.67 -4.83 -22.91
C THR A 471 14.77 -3.77 -22.30
N GLU A 472 14.83 -2.54 -22.81
CA GLU A 472 13.94 -1.45 -22.38
C GLU A 472 12.47 -1.78 -22.67
N LEU A 473 12.18 -2.31 -23.85
CA LEU A 473 10.83 -2.74 -24.23
C LEU A 473 10.32 -3.86 -23.33
N TRP A 474 11.16 -4.87 -23.04
CA TRP A 474 10.81 -5.98 -22.14
C TRP A 474 10.53 -5.50 -20.72
N GLN A 475 11.32 -4.55 -20.20
CA GLN A 475 11.09 -3.98 -18.86
C GLN A 475 9.79 -3.20 -18.77
N LYS A 476 9.43 -2.46 -19.81
CA LYS A 476 8.20 -1.64 -19.89
C LYS A 476 6.95 -2.41 -20.33
N ALA A 477 7.11 -3.63 -20.84
CA ALA A 477 6.00 -4.45 -21.33
C ALA A 477 4.99 -4.76 -20.22
N ILE A 478 3.71 -4.59 -20.54
CA ILE A 478 2.58 -4.89 -19.66
C ILE A 478 2.46 -6.41 -19.55
N PHE A 479 2.05 -6.94 -18.40
CA PHE A 479 1.76 -8.36 -18.28
C PHE A 479 0.34 -8.68 -18.76
N ARG A 480 0.23 -9.62 -19.69
CA ARG A 480 -0.97 -10.45 -19.84
C ARG A 480 -0.97 -11.46 -18.68
N VAL A 481 -2.08 -11.51 -17.95
CA VAL A 481 -2.27 -12.46 -16.85
C VAL A 481 -3.40 -13.41 -17.21
N ASP A 482 -3.10 -14.70 -17.19
CA ASP A 482 -4.06 -15.79 -17.38
C ASP A 482 -4.31 -16.44 -16.01
N ILE A 483 -5.56 -16.50 -15.56
CA ILE A 483 -5.95 -17.18 -14.34
C ILE A 483 -6.47 -18.56 -14.73
N MET A 484 -5.79 -19.60 -14.28
CA MET A 484 -6.00 -20.99 -14.72
C MET A 484 -6.52 -21.84 -13.58
N VAL A 485 -7.66 -22.51 -13.80
CA VAL A 485 -8.16 -23.59 -12.95
C VAL A 485 -7.66 -24.91 -13.55
N LEU A 486 -6.84 -25.62 -12.79
CA LEU A 486 -6.20 -26.88 -13.17
C LEU A 486 -6.92 -28.04 -12.47
N LEU A 487 -7.58 -28.87 -13.25
CA LEU A 487 -8.30 -30.07 -12.81
C LEU A 487 -7.42 -31.29 -13.03
N ASN A 488 -6.93 -31.92 -11.97
CA ASN A 488 -6.08 -33.11 -12.06
C ASN A 488 -6.91 -34.33 -12.45
N LEU A 489 -6.79 -34.77 -13.71
CA LEU A 489 -7.56 -35.88 -14.26
C LEU A 489 -7.25 -37.21 -13.57
N GLU A 490 -6.01 -37.44 -13.13
CA GLU A 490 -5.63 -38.67 -12.46
C GLU A 490 -6.23 -38.77 -11.06
N GLN A 491 -6.21 -37.68 -10.31
CA GLN A 491 -6.80 -37.65 -8.97
C GLN A 491 -8.32 -37.77 -9.04
N ILE A 492 -8.96 -37.15 -10.04
CA ILE A 492 -10.39 -37.32 -10.28
C ILE A 492 -10.68 -38.79 -10.61
N ALA A 493 -9.95 -39.39 -11.54
CA ALA A 493 -10.10 -40.80 -11.94
C ALA A 493 -9.98 -41.80 -10.78
N ARG A 494 -9.15 -41.51 -9.77
CA ARG A 494 -9.02 -42.36 -8.56
C ARG A 494 -10.24 -42.30 -7.64
N THR A 495 -11.08 -41.27 -7.76
CA THR A 495 -12.19 -41.01 -6.84
C THR A 495 -13.57 -41.25 -7.43
N THR A 496 -13.66 -41.62 -8.72
CA THR A 496 -14.94 -41.88 -9.40
C THR A 496 -14.80 -43.02 -10.38
N THR A 497 -15.87 -43.77 -10.59
CA THR A 497 -15.99 -44.76 -11.67
C THR A 497 -16.39 -44.12 -13.00
N ASN A 498 -16.98 -42.92 -12.97
CA ASN A 498 -17.37 -42.16 -14.16
C ASN A 498 -16.74 -40.76 -14.14
N ILE A 499 -15.62 -40.62 -14.87
CA ILE A 499 -14.85 -39.38 -14.95
C ILE A 499 -15.64 -38.28 -15.66
N THR A 500 -16.39 -38.62 -16.72
CA THR A 500 -17.13 -37.65 -17.53
C THR A 500 -18.22 -36.96 -16.71
N VAL A 501 -19.02 -37.73 -15.96
CA VAL A 501 -20.05 -37.17 -15.07
C VAL A 501 -19.41 -36.31 -14.00
N LYS A 502 -18.32 -36.79 -13.39
CA LYS A 502 -17.65 -36.03 -12.34
C LYS A 502 -17.01 -34.73 -12.85
N LEU A 503 -16.45 -34.74 -14.06
CA LEU A 503 -15.94 -33.54 -14.70
C LEU A 503 -17.08 -32.57 -15.05
N ALA A 504 -18.22 -33.06 -15.54
CA ALA A 504 -19.39 -32.22 -15.81
C ALA A 504 -19.89 -31.52 -14.53
N GLU A 505 -20.00 -32.24 -13.41
CA GLU A 505 -20.34 -31.66 -12.10
C GLU A 505 -19.33 -30.57 -11.68
N ILE A 506 -18.04 -30.80 -11.86
CA ILE A 506 -17.02 -29.82 -11.49
C ILE A 506 -17.08 -28.61 -12.41
N LEU A 507 -17.21 -28.80 -13.72
CA LEU A 507 -17.34 -27.71 -14.69
C LEU A 507 -18.61 -26.88 -14.43
N GLU A 508 -19.71 -27.52 -14.04
CA GLU A 508 -20.95 -26.85 -13.64
C GLU A 508 -20.75 -25.95 -12.41
N LYS A 509 -19.94 -26.36 -11.42
CA LYS A 509 -19.57 -25.50 -10.27
C LYS A 509 -18.85 -24.22 -10.70
N TYR A 510 -18.08 -24.27 -11.78
CA TYR A 510 -17.42 -23.10 -12.36
C TYR A 510 -18.32 -22.33 -13.35
N GLY A 511 -19.57 -22.74 -13.54
CA GLY A 511 -20.48 -22.15 -14.53
C GLY A 511 -20.09 -22.42 -15.97
N VAL A 512 -19.18 -23.37 -16.20
CA VAL A 512 -18.66 -23.75 -17.52
C VAL A 512 -19.49 -24.92 -18.04
N SER A 513 -20.74 -24.66 -18.40
CA SER A 513 -21.60 -25.68 -19.00
C SER A 513 -21.37 -25.72 -20.51
N LYS A 514 -21.11 -26.89 -21.10
CA LYS A 514 -21.42 -27.08 -22.53
C LYS A 514 -22.94 -26.96 -22.65
N LYS A 515 -23.46 -25.82 -23.07
CA LYS A 515 -24.78 -25.82 -23.73
C LYS A 515 -24.58 -26.63 -25.01
N THR A 516 -25.00 -27.89 -24.98
CA THR A 516 -25.39 -28.57 -26.21
C THR A 516 -26.47 -27.69 -26.85
N SER A 517 -26.05 -26.81 -27.75
CA SER A 517 -26.94 -26.20 -28.72
C SER A 517 -27.67 -27.35 -29.42
N PRO A 518 -29.01 -27.31 -29.58
CA PRO A 518 -29.70 -28.33 -30.35
C PRO A 518 -29.27 -28.15 -31.81
N LYS A 519 -28.27 -28.93 -32.23
CA LYS A 519 -27.84 -29.03 -33.63
C LYS A 519 -28.48 -30.30 -34.18
N THR A 520 -29.13 -30.10 -35.31
CA THR A 520 -29.86 -31.04 -36.15
C THR A 520 -29.07 -32.32 -36.45
N ASP A 521 -29.81 -33.43 -36.57
CA ASP A 521 -29.41 -34.84 -36.71
C ASP A 521 -28.44 -35.20 -37.86
N GLU A 522 -27.84 -34.23 -38.55
CA GLU A 522 -26.92 -34.47 -39.67
C GLU A 522 -25.43 -34.34 -39.28
N ASP A 523 -25.09 -33.70 -38.15
CA ASP A 523 -23.70 -33.57 -37.69
C ASP A 523 -23.22 -34.77 -36.82
N GLU A 524 -24.13 -35.68 -36.41
CA GLU A 524 -23.79 -36.82 -35.54
C GLU A 524 -23.02 -37.96 -36.23
N ILE A 525 -22.89 -37.95 -37.55
CA ILE A 525 -22.25 -39.06 -38.29
C ILE A 525 -20.73 -38.84 -38.44
N GLU A 526 -20.23 -37.60 -38.47
CA GLU A 526 -18.78 -37.33 -38.57
C GLU A 526 -18.07 -37.26 -37.21
N GLU A 527 -18.71 -36.76 -36.14
CA GLU A 527 -18.04 -36.59 -34.83
C GLU A 527 -17.95 -37.90 -34.01
N VAL A 528 -18.79 -38.89 -34.31
CA VAL A 528 -18.77 -40.21 -33.65
C VAL A 528 -17.66 -41.10 -34.21
N GLU A 529 -17.30 -40.98 -35.49
CA GLU A 529 -16.20 -41.75 -36.10
C GLU A 529 -14.82 -41.30 -35.57
N GLU A 530 -14.62 -40.01 -35.30
CA GLU A 530 -13.33 -39.47 -34.83
C GLU A 530 -13.05 -39.80 -33.34
N ILE A 531 -14.12 -39.93 -32.55
CA ILE A 531 -14.04 -40.32 -31.13
C ILE A 531 -13.92 -41.85 -30.98
N GLN A 532 -14.59 -42.65 -31.80
CA GLN A 532 -14.45 -44.12 -31.77
C GLN A 532 -13.08 -44.61 -32.27
N THR A 533 -12.47 -43.95 -33.26
CA THR A 533 -11.10 -44.28 -33.72
C THR A 533 -10.03 -43.91 -32.69
N SER A 534 -10.27 -42.90 -31.86
CA SER A 534 -9.35 -42.49 -30.79
C SER A 534 -9.35 -43.46 -29.60
N VAL A 535 -10.48 -44.11 -29.32
CA VAL A 535 -10.64 -45.05 -28.19
C VAL A 535 -10.22 -46.48 -28.56
N THR A 536 -10.49 -46.95 -29.77
CA THR A 536 -10.08 -48.31 -30.21
C THR A 536 -8.57 -48.47 -30.43
N ARG A 537 -7.81 -47.37 -30.60
CA ARG A 537 -6.34 -47.42 -30.74
C ARG A 537 -5.61 -47.67 -29.41
N ILE A 538 -6.32 -47.57 -28.28
CA ILE A 538 -5.75 -47.71 -26.92
C ILE A 538 -5.70 -49.19 -26.46
N GLU A 539 -6.44 -50.11 -27.07
CA GLU A 539 -6.52 -51.52 -26.62
C GLU A 539 -5.57 -52.50 -27.32
N LYS A 540 -4.77 -52.09 -28.31
CA LYS A 540 -3.87 -52.99 -29.04
C LYS A 540 -2.46 -52.44 -29.23
N THR A 541 -1.68 -52.36 -28.16
CA THR A 541 -0.21 -52.43 -28.26
C THR A 541 0.36 -53.22 -27.07
N PRO A 542 0.94 -54.42 -27.27
CA PRO A 542 1.60 -55.14 -26.19
C PRO A 542 3.00 -54.57 -25.93
N GLU A 543 3.32 -54.37 -24.65
CA GLU A 543 4.65 -54.00 -24.14
C GLU A 543 5.71 -55.01 -24.58
N LYS A 544 6.77 -54.54 -25.25
CA LYS A 544 8.05 -55.24 -25.34
C LYS A 544 8.95 -54.78 -24.19
N GLN A 545 9.22 -55.69 -23.26
CA GLN A 545 10.31 -55.60 -22.30
C GLN A 545 11.65 -55.84 -22.99
N GLU A 546 12.66 -55.01 -22.70
CA GLU A 546 14.09 -55.31 -22.81
C GLU A 546 14.90 -54.26 -22.00
N PRO A 547 16.16 -54.54 -21.58
CA PRO A 547 16.48 -54.76 -20.17
C PRO A 547 17.27 -53.63 -19.49
N VAL A 548 17.26 -53.67 -18.17
CA VAL A 548 18.05 -52.83 -17.24
C VAL A 548 19.53 -53.25 -17.26
N PRO A 549 20.50 -52.33 -17.42
CA PRO A 549 21.89 -52.61 -17.10
C PRO A 549 22.16 -52.37 -15.61
N SER A 550 22.64 -53.42 -14.96
CA SER A 550 23.14 -53.51 -13.60
C SER A 550 24.48 -52.78 -13.38
N GLU A 551 24.58 -52.17 -12.19
CA GLU A 551 25.75 -52.10 -11.29
C GLU A 551 27.13 -51.71 -11.84
N ILE A 552 27.63 -50.54 -11.38
CA ILE A 552 28.99 -50.41 -10.86
C ILE A 552 28.93 -49.56 -9.57
N LEU A 553 29.10 -50.23 -8.43
CA LEU A 553 29.52 -49.64 -7.14
C LEU A 553 31.05 -49.49 -7.12
N PRO A 554 31.56 -48.59 -6.28
CA PRO A 554 32.55 -49.00 -5.27
C PRO A 554 32.08 -48.51 -3.88
N GLN A 555 31.68 -49.42 -2.98
CA GLN A 555 32.51 -50.06 -1.95
C GLN A 555 33.28 -49.10 -1.04
N ASP A 556 32.83 -49.11 0.21
CA ASP A 556 33.39 -48.50 1.42
C ASP A 556 34.82 -48.98 1.72
N GLU A 557 35.65 -48.08 2.24
CA GLU A 557 36.68 -48.43 3.22
C GLU A 557 36.58 -47.49 4.43
N GLU A 558 36.67 -48.14 5.59
CA GLU A 558 36.41 -47.68 6.94
C GLU A 558 37.47 -46.75 7.56
N LEU A 559 37.01 -45.92 8.50
CA LEU A 559 37.59 -45.58 9.82
C LEU A 559 39.10 -45.29 9.94
N THR A 560 39.46 -44.11 10.48
CA THR A 560 39.80 -43.94 11.91
C THR A 560 40.20 -42.51 12.28
N ASP A 561 39.89 -42.21 13.54
CA ASP A 561 40.23 -41.09 14.43
C ASP A 561 41.50 -40.25 14.16
N ALA A 562 41.41 -38.94 14.43
CA ALA A 562 41.98 -38.31 15.65
C ALA A 562 42.34 -36.82 15.45
N GLN A 563 41.81 -36.02 16.38
CA GLN A 563 42.49 -34.94 17.13
C GLN A 563 43.10 -33.70 16.43
N GLU A 564 42.69 -32.55 17.00
CA GLU A 564 43.54 -31.42 17.43
C GLU A 564 44.38 -30.66 16.39
N GLN A 565 43.97 -29.42 16.08
CA GLN A 565 44.63 -28.19 16.57
C GLN A 565 44.10 -26.93 15.88
N SER A 566 43.60 -26.00 16.69
CA SER A 566 43.74 -24.56 16.43
C SER A 566 45.21 -24.15 16.59
N PRO A 567 45.71 -23.14 15.87
CA PRO A 567 45.79 -21.78 16.45
C PRO A 567 45.42 -20.67 15.43
N LYS A 568 44.63 -19.66 15.82
CA LYS A 568 45.03 -18.30 16.26
C LYS A 568 45.80 -17.42 15.25
N THR A 569 45.28 -16.19 15.13
CA THR A 569 45.93 -14.90 14.74
C THR A 569 46.39 -14.77 13.28
N GLU A 570 46.10 -13.69 12.55
CA GLU A 570 45.88 -12.27 12.89
C GLU A 570 44.50 -11.70 12.55
#